data_AF-A0A081CRQ8-F1
#
_entry.id   AF-A0A081CRQ8-F1
#
_cell.length_a   1.000
_cell.length_b   1.000
_cell.length_c   1.000
_cell.angle_alpha   90.00
_cell.angle_beta   90.00
_cell.angle_gamma   90.00
#
_symmetry.space_group_name_H-M   'P 1'
#
loop_
_entity.id
_entity.type
_entity.pdbx_description
1 polymer ?
#
loop_
_entity_poly.entity_id
_entity_poly.type
_entity_poly.pdbx_seq_one_letter_code
_entity_poly.pdbx_strand_id
1 'polypeptide(L)'
;MAKKTEKKTCFVVGPIGDDDTEDRIHADWLLADIIQPVFDEHFSDFVVTRADKISNPGQITSQVITALLDAELVIADLTTLNPNAFYEIGIRHTIQRPIIHVHLEGQRIPFDIAPFRSIKFSRRRPADIRAARTTVLSFVTEALNPDHQIDNPVTFSRGKVMFSETATPAEKLLQEEISTLQDRLRTLEARFQLQTNSGPASFQKKVRVRPPVLAMEVSAPTEAMLVEFLRDRLDFGFSGISLIEDNGANQVIEVPDTAQNRGAIGVLELEAKKAKYNLTVTTTVP
;
A
#
# COMPACT_ATOMS: atom_id res chain seq x y z
N MET A 1 -9.12 31.63 36.48
CA MET A 1 -9.94 30.49 36.02
C MET A 1 -9.12 29.73 34.98
N ALA A 2 -8.75 28.49 35.25
CA ALA A 2 -8.01 27.67 34.29
C ALA A 2 -8.91 27.42 33.08
N LYS A 3 -8.44 27.80 31.88
CA LYS A 3 -9.12 27.52 30.61
C LYS A 3 -9.18 25.99 30.49
N LYS A 4 -10.38 25.41 30.60
CA LYS A 4 -10.60 23.97 30.40
C LYS A 4 -10.19 23.69 28.95
N THR A 5 -9.01 23.14 28.74
CA THR A 5 -8.54 22.77 27.40
C THR A 5 -9.50 21.69 26.89
N GLU A 6 -10.30 22.04 25.89
CA GLU A 6 -11.17 21.08 25.22
C GLU A 6 -10.26 19.99 24.63
N LYS A 7 -10.55 18.73 24.96
CA LYS A 7 -9.77 17.61 24.44
C LYS A 7 -10.05 17.48 22.95
N LYS A 8 -8.99 17.21 22.18
CA LYS A 8 -9.11 16.89 20.76
C LYS A 8 -9.83 15.56 20.59
N THR A 9 -10.41 15.31 19.43
CA THR A 9 -11.17 14.11 19.13
C THR A 9 -10.53 13.34 17.98
N CYS A 10 -10.33 12.03 18.20
CA CYS A 10 -10.10 11.08 17.13
C CYS A 10 -11.40 10.30 16.91
N PHE A 11 -12.01 10.48 15.74
CA PHE A 11 -13.25 9.82 15.39
C PHE A 11 -13.00 8.57 14.55
N VAL A 12 -13.51 7.42 14.99
CA VAL A 12 -13.35 6.13 14.32
C VAL A 12 -14.62 5.82 13.55
N VAL A 13 -14.45 5.58 12.25
CA VAL A 13 -15.52 5.17 11.34
C VAL A 13 -15.25 3.78 10.79
N GLY A 14 -16.29 3.02 10.52
CA GLY A 14 -16.17 1.62 10.15
C GLY A 14 -17.50 0.87 10.28
N PRO A 15 -17.47 -0.46 10.15
CA PRO A 15 -18.65 -1.26 10.41
C PRO A 15 -19.12 -1.10 11.86
N ILE A 16 -20.43 -0.97 12.04
CA ILE A 16 -21.08 -0.95 13.35
C ILE A 16 -21.55 -2.37 13.67
N GLY A 17 -22.38 -2.96 12.80
CA GLY A 17 -22.92 -4.32 13.00
C GLY A 17 -23.84 -4.44 14.22
N ASP A 18 -24.69 -5.45 14.21
CA ASP A 18 -25.44 -5.85 15.41
C ASP A 18 -24.52 -6.61 16.38
N ASP A 19 -24.96 -6.77 17.63
CA ASP A 19 -24.21 -7.52 18.64
C ASP A 19 -23.88 -8.93 18.15
N ASP A 20 -22.69 -9.42 18.52
CA ASP A 20 -22.13 -10.72 18.13
C ASP A 20 -21.94 -10.99 16.62
N THR A 21 -22.09 -9.97 15.76
CA THR A 21 -21.70 -10.08 14.35
C THR A 21 -20.19 -10.02 14.17
N GLU A 22 -19.67 -10.67 13.12
CA GLU A 22 -18.23 -10.60 12.77
C GLU A 22 -17.75 -9.15 12.58
N ASP A 23 -18.61 -8.31 12.01
CA ASP A 23 -18.40 -6.88 11.83
C ASP A 23 -18.23 -6.16 13.18
N ARG A 24 -19.11 -6.43 14.15
CA ARG A 24 -19.05 -5.89 15.51
C ARG A 24 -17.79 -6.34 16.23
N ILE A 25 -17.51 -7.64 16.22
CA ILE A 25 -16.32 -8.24 16.84
C ILE A 25 -15.05 -7.62 16.24
N HIS A 26 -15.01 -7.46 14.92
CA HIS A 26 -13.91 -6.80 14.24
C HIS A 26 -13.73 -5.35 14.69
N ALA A 27 -14.81 -4.56 14.66
CA ALA A 27 -14.77 -3.15 14.99
C ALA A 27 -14.36 -2.91 16.46
N ASP A 28 -14.87 -3.72 17.39
CA ASP A 28 -14.53 -3.65 18.80
C ASP A 28 -13.07 -4.00 19.03
N TRP A 29 -12.60 -5.04 18.36
CA TRP A 29 -11.21 -5.46 18.44
C TRP A 29 -10.25 -4.39 17.88
N LEU A 30 -10.54 -3.83 16.70
CA LEU A 30 -9.74 -2.77 16.10
C LEU A 30 -9.65 -1.55 17.03
N LEU A 31 -10.79 -1.16 17.62
CA LEU A 31 -10.84 -0.03 18.54
C LEU A 31 -10.08 -0.33 19.84
N ALA A 32 -10.40 -1.42 20.53
CA ALA A 32 -9.90 -1.70 21.88
C ALA A 32 -8.45 -2.19 21.89
N ASP A 33 -8.04 -3.01 20.91
CA ASP A 33 -6.73 -3.65 20.90
C ASP A 33 -5.71 -2.94 20.02
N ILE A 34 -6.10 -2.05 19.09
CA ILE A 34 -5.15 -1.32 18.25
C ILE A 34 -5.22 0.18 18.48
N ILE A 35 -6.38 0.79 18.29
CA ILE A 35 -6.49 2.26 18.25
C ILE A 35 -6.38 2.84 19.66
N GLN A 36 -7.28 2.46 20.57
CA GLN A 36 -7.36 3.04 21.92
C GLN A 36 -6.03 3.00 22.68
N PRO A 37 -5.27 1.88 22.69
CA PRO A 37 -3.99 1.83 23.42
C PRO A 37 -2.96 2.83 22.91
N VAL A 38 -2.93 3.10 21.60
CA VAL A 38 -2.00 4.08 21.01
C VAL A 38 -2.35 5.50 21.48
N PHE A 39 -3.63 5.84 21.53
CA PHE A 39 -4.08 7.15 22.01
C PHE A 39 -3.87 7.32 23.51
N ASP A 40 -4.20 6.30 24.30
CA ASP A 40 -4.01 6.34 25.76
C ASP A 40 -2.53 6.50 26.14
N GLU A 41 -1.62 5.85 25.41
CA GLU A 41 -0.18 5.88 25.68
C GLU A 41 0.52 7.15 25.15
N HIS A 42 0.14 7.65 23.97
CA HIS A 42 0.90 8.69 23.27
C HIS A 42 0.16 10.01 23.03
N PHE A 43 -1.17 10.04 23.15
CA PHE A 43 -2.02 11.18 22.78
C PHE A 43 -3.05 11.51 23.87
N SER A 44 -2.59 11.76 25.09
CA SER A 44 -3.45 12.01 26.27
C SER A 44 -4.41 13.22 26.16
N ASP A 45 -4.15 14.14 25.23
CA ASP A 45 -5.01 15.28 24.90
C ASP A 45 -6.15 14.92 23.94
N PHE A 46 -6.19 13.69 23.42
CA PHE A 46 -7.25 13.18 22.57
C PHE A 46 -8.30 12.35 23.33
N VAL A 47 -9.50 12.33 22.79
CA VAL A 47 -10.57 11.38 23.11
C VAL A 47 -10.89 10.60 21.85
N VAL A 48 -10.83 9.27 21.94
CA VAL A 48 -11.22 8.39 20.83
C VAL A 48 -12.71 8.09 20.95
N THR A 49 -13.47 8.38 19.89
CA THR A 49 -14.91 8.14 19.82
C THR A 49 -15.24 7.37 18.55
N ARG A 50 -16.14 6.38 18.64
CA ARG A 50 -16.67 5.65 17.48
C ARG A 50 -18.13 6.02 17.27
N ALA A 51 -18.59 6.00 16.01
CA ALA A 51 -19.92 6.48 15.60
C ALA A 51 -21.10 5.89 16.39
N ASP A 52 -21.05 4.61 16.73
CA ASP A 52 -22.07 3.88 17.50
C ASP A 52 -22.09 4.22 19.00
N LYS A 53 -21.02 4.81 19.54
CA LYS A 53 -20.94 5.21 20.95
C LYS A 53 -21.50 6.61 21.21
N ILE A 54 -22.02 7.29 20.19
CA ILE A 54 -22.64 8.61 20.35
C ILE A 54 -24.04 8.42 20.97
N SER A 55 -24.18 8.75 22.26
CA SER A 55 -25.42 8.57 23.04
C SER A 55 -26.34 9.80 23.07
N ASN A 56 -26.05 10.84 22.27
CA ASN A 56 -26.79 12.10 22.33
C ASN A 56 -28.18 11.95 21.68
N PRO A 57 -29.24 12.58 22.24
CA PRO A 57 -30.54 12.64 21.58
C PRO A 57 -30.46 13.36 20.21
N GLY A 58 -31.07 12.80 19.17
CA GLY A 58 -31.10 13.40 17.82
C GLY A 58 -31.01 12.37 16.69
N GLN A 59 -30.94 12.83 15.44
CA GLN A 59 -30.69 11.93 14.31
C GLN A 59 -29.22 11.51 14.30
N ILE A 60 -28.96 10.22 14.41
CA ILE A 60 -27.61 9.63 14.42
C ILE A 60 -26.77 10.16 13.26
N THR A 61 -27.35 10.24 12.06
CA THR A 61 -26.69 10.76 10.85
C THR A 61 -26.18 12.19 11.03
N SER A 62 -26.95 13.08 11.67
CA SER A 62 -26.53 14.47 11.91
C SER A 62 -25.32 14.54 12.85
N GLN A 63 -25.30 13.69 13.88
CA GLN A 63 -24.23 13.68 14.88
C GLN A 63 -22.94 13.09 14.33
N VAL A 64 -23.03 12.05 13.50
CA VAL A 64 -21.88 11.47 12.79
C VAL A 64 -21.29 12.51 11.83
N ILE A 65 -22.11 13.24 11.08
CA ILE A 65 -21.63 14.31 10.20
C ILE A 65 -20.93 15.40 11.01
N THR A 66 -21.50 15.84 12.13
CA THR A 66 -20.84 16.80 13.03
C THR A 66 -19.50 16.26 13.54
N ALA A 67 -19.43 15.00 13.97
CA ALA A 67 -18.18 14.39 14.43
C ALA A 67 -17.13 14.33 13.30
N LEU A 68 -17.53 14.03 12.06
CA LEU A 68 -16.66 14.05 10.88
C LEU A 68 -16.15 15.45 10.54
N LEU A 69 -16.96 16.48 10.79
CA LEU A 69 -16.58 17.88 10.59
C LEU A 69 -15.61 18.36 11.66
N ASP A 70 -15.86 18.02 12.91
CA ASP A 70 -15.24 18.65 14.07
C ASP A 70 -13.99 17.90 14.57
N ALA A 71 -13.91 16.59 14.40
CA ALA A 71 -12.77 15.81 14.89
C ALA A 71 -11.43 16.23 14.26
N GLU A 72 -10.37 16.33 15.06
CA GLU A 72 -9.01 16.61 14.62
C GLU A 72 -8.46 15.52 13.72
N LEU A 73 -8.85 14.27 13.97
CA LEU A 73 -8.43 13.13 13.18
C LEU A 73 -9.59 12.15 12.98
N VAL A 74 -9.69 11.57 11.79
CA VAL A 74 -10.57 10.43 11.52
C VAL A 74 -9.72 9.20 11.22
N ILE A 75 -10.08 8.06 11.80
CA ILE A 75 -9.54 6.74 11.42
C ILE A 75 -10.68 5.95 10.80
N ALA A 76 -10.50 5.53 9.55
CA ALA A 76 -11.51 4.84 8.77
C ALA A 76 -11.13 3.39 8.48
N ASP A 77 -11.95 2.47 8.99
CA ASP A 77 -11.83 1.04 8.76
C ASP A 77 -12.50 0.62 7.45
N LEU A 78 -11.68 0.12 6.53
CA LEU A 78 -12.07 -0.36 5.22
C LEU A 78 -12.21 -1.88 5.14
N THR A 79 -12.06 -2.60 6.25
CA THR A 79 -11.96 -4.07 6.26
C THR A 79 -13.17 -4.74 5.61
N THR A 80 -14.39 -4.33 5.97
CA THR A 80 -15.62 -5.01 5.50
C THR A 80 -16.24 -4.34 4.27
N LEU A 81 -15.56 -3.34 3.69
CA LEU A 81 -16.08 -2.51 2.61
C LEU A 81 -17.45 -1.89 2.91
N ASN A 82 -17.67 -1.47 4.16
CA ASN A 82 -18.93 -0.88 4.59
C ASN A 82 -19.25 0.38 3.75
N PRO A 83 -20.39 0.43 3.02
CA PRO A 83 -20.77 1.58 2.20
C PRO A 83 -20.88 2.91 2.98
N ASN A 84 -21.29 2.86 4.24
CA ASN A 84 -21.40 4.04 5.08
C ASN A 84 -20.01 4.62 5.37
N ALA A 85 -19.01 3.78 5.66
CA ALA A 85 -17.64 4.24 5.87
C ALA A 85 -17.08 4.97 4.64
N PHE A 86 -17.38 4.50 3.41
CA PHE A 86 -17.00 5.20 2.19
C PHE A 86 -17.70 6.55 2.01
N TYR A 87 -18.98 6.64 2.38
CA TYR A 87 -19.71 7.91 2.38
C TYR A 87 -19.08 8.92 3.34
N GLU A 88 -18.74 8.49 4.54
CA GLU A 88 -18.11 9.30 5.60
C GLU A 88 -16.69 9.76 5.21
N ILE A 89 -15.91 8.89 4.55
CA ILE A 89 -14.62 9.24 3.94
C ILE A 89 -14.80 10.34 2.89
N GLY A 90 -15.81 10.24 2.03
CA GLY A 90 -16.12 11.25 1.03
C GLY A 90 -16.39 12.64 1.64
N ILE A 91 -17.15 12.68 2.75
CA ILE A 91 -17.37 13.90 3.53
C ILE A 91 -16.05 14.42 4.11
N ARG A 92 -15.25 13.55 4.73
CA ARG A 92 -13.98 13.95 5.33
C ARG A 92 -12.99 14.51 4.30
N HIS A 93 -12.94 13.92 3.10
CA HIS A 93 -12.14 14.41 1.99
C HIS A 93 -12.55 15.82 1.55
N THR A 94 -13.84 16.13 1.52
CA THR A 94 -14.33 17.46 1.12
C THR A 94 -13.93 18.56 2.12
N ILE A 95 -13.90 18.23 3.41
CA ILE A 95 -13.54 19.14 4.50
C ILE A 95 -12.02 19.37 4.55
N GLN A 96 -11.23 18.47 3.95
CA GLN A 96 -9.77 18.53 3.94
C GLN A 96 -9.17 18.55 5.35
N ARG A 97 -9.62 17.62 6.19
CA ARG A 97 -9.03 17.38 7.51
C ARG A 97 -8.40 15.98 7.56
N PRO A 98 -7.43 15.73 8.45
CA PRO A 98 -6.68 14.48 8.48
C PRO A 98 -7.59 13.25 8.57
N ILE A 99 -7.26 12.23 7.77
CA ILE A 99 -7.89 10.92 7.77
C ILE A 99 -6.84 9.83 7.56
N ILE A 100 -6.94 8.75 8.33
CA ILE A 100 -6.10 7.56 8.22
C ILE A 100 -6.99 6.38 7.84
N HIS A 101 -6.63 5.67 6.79
CA HIS A 101 -7.32 4.45 6.38
C HIS A 101 -6.65 3.23 7.03
N VAL A 102 -7.45 2.28 7.52
CA VAL A 102 -6.97 1.02 8.09
C VAL A 102 -7.74 -0.14 7.50
N HIS A 103 -7.11 -1.30 7.32
CA HIS A 103 -7.80 -2.50 6.88
C HIS A 103 -7.06 -3.78 7.24
N LEU A 104 -7.81 -4.88 7.37
CA LEU A 104 -7.24 -6.20 7.54
C LEU A 104 -6.49 -6.66 6.28
N GLU A 105 -5.37 -7.35 6.48
CA GLU A 105 -4.61 -7.98 5.40
C GLU A 105 -5.48 -8.93 4.57
N GLY A 106 -5.28 -8.88 3.25
CA GLY A 106 -6.07 -9.65 2.29
C GLY A 106 -7.27 -8.89 1.76
N GLN A 107 -7.67 -7.78 2.40
CA GLN A 107 -8.76 -6.96 1.91
C GLN A 107 -8.37 -6.20 0.64
N ARG A 108 -9.19 -6.31 -0.41
CA ARG A 108 -9.01 -5.57 -1.66
C ARG A 108 -9.77 -4.25 -1.58
N ILE A 109 -9.03 -3.15 -1.49
CA ILE A 109 -9.59 -1.80 -1.42
C ILE A 109 -10.10 -1.36 -2.81
N PRO A 110 -11.28 -0.71 -2.91
CA PRO A 110 -11.81 -0.18 -4.16
C PRO A 110 -10.87 0.85 -4.81
N PHE A 111 -10.93 0.95 -6.14
CA PHE A 111 -9.96 1.74 -6.92
C PHE A 111 -9.96 3.24 -6.56
N ASP A 112 -11.09 3.81 -6.11
CA ASP A 112 -11.18 5.22 -5.72
C ASP A 112 -10.36 5.57 -4.47
N ILE A 113 -10.17 4.59 -3.57
CA ILE A 113 -9.45 4.78 -2.29
C ILE A 113 -8.07 4.08 -2.31
N ALA A 114 -7.87 3.09 -3.17
CA ALA A 114 -6.64 2.31 -3.27
C ALA A 114 -5.33 3.13 -3.44
N PRO A 115 -5.32 4.32 -4.10
CA PRO A 115 -4.12 5.15 -4.17
C PRO A 115 -3.68 5.74 -2.82
N PHE A 116 -4.58 5.84 -1.83
CA PHE A 116 -4.24 6.37 -0.52
C PHE A 116 -3.50 5.34 0.32
N ARG A 117 -2.48 5.83 1.04
CA ARG A 117 -1.80 5.00 2.04
C ARG A 117 -2.80 4.56 3.09
N SER A 118 -2.74 3.29 3.43
CA SER A 118 -3.57 2.69 4.47
C SER A 118 -2.71 1.78 5.34
N ILE A 119 -3.13 1.65 6.59
CA ILE A 119 -2.51 0.74 7.55
C ILE A 119 -3.11 -0.63 7.32
N LYS A 120 -2.31 -1.51 6.73
CA LYS A 120 -2.62 -2.93 6.61
C LYS A 120 -2.20 -3.64 7.89
N PHE A 121 -3.12 -4.31 8.57
CA PHE A 121 -2.82 -5.07 9.80
C PHE A 121 -3.25 -6.53 9.72
N SER A 122 -2.69 -7.36 10.59
CA SER A 122 -3.03 -8.78 10.75
C SER A 122 -3.42 -9.06 12.19
N ARG A 123 -4.28 -10.07 12.37
CA ARG A 123 -4.69 -10.61 13.68
C ARG A 123 -4.23 -12.07 13.87
N ARG A 124 -3.40 -12.59 12.96
CA ARG A 124 -2.98 -14.00 12.95
C ARG A 124 -2.09 -14.34 14.14
N ARG A 125 -1.24 -13.40 14.58
CA ARG A 125 -0.29 -13.61 15.68
C ARG A 125 -0.32 -12.43 16.66
N PRO A 126 -0.06 -12.65 17.96
CA PRO A 126 0.01 -11.56 18.94
C PRO A 126 1.02 -10.47 18.59
N ALA A 127 2.11 -10.81 17.89
CA ALA A 127 3.09 -9.83 17.43
C ALA A 127 2.54 -8.87 16.36
N ASP A 128 1.57 -9.31 15.56
CA ASP A 128 0.97 -8.50 14.49
C ASP A 128 0.20 -7.31 15.08
N ILE A 129 -0.41 -7.47 16.27
CA ILE A 129 -1.10 -6.40 16.99
C ILE A 129 -0.13 -5.30 17.40
N ARG A 130 1.04 -5.67 17.95
CA ARG A 130 2.08 -4.72 18.33
C ARG A 130 2.61 -3.95 17.11
N ALA A 131 2.84 -4.66 16.00
CA ALA A 131 3.26 -4.04 14.76
C ALA A 131 2.20 -3.05 14.22
N ALA A 132 0.92 -3.41 14.31
CA ALA A 132 -0.18 -2.53 13.95
C ALA A 132 -0.21 -1.26 14.81
N ARG A 133 -0.06 -1.38 16.14
CA ARG A 133 0.04 -0.22 17.05
C ARG A 133 1.22 0.70 16.70
N THR A 134 2.40 0.14 16.43
CA THR A 134 3.57 0.93 15.97
C THR A 134 3.27 1.69 14.68
N THR A 135 2.54 1.07 13.75
CA THR A 135 2.19 1.68 12.47
C THR A 135 1.11 2.75 12.63
N VAL A 136 0.12 2.51 13.49
CA VAL A 136 -0.89 3.52 13.85
C VAL A 136 -0.22 4.72 14.51
N LEU A 137 0.70 4.52 15.45
CA LEU A 137 1.45 5.61 16.07
C LEU A 137 2.18 6.48 15.04
N SER A 138 2.89 5.87 14.09
CA SER A 138 3.64 6.63 13.08
C SER A 138 2.70 7.41 12.14
N PHE A 139 1.59 6.80 11.71
CA PHE A 139 0.58 7.46 10.88
C PHE A 139 -0.12 8.60 11.61
N VAL A 140 -0.50 8.41 12.88
CA VAL A 140 -1.15 9.45 13.69
C VAL A 140 -0.18 10.62 13.92
N THR A 141 1.09 10.32 14.22
CA THR A 141 2.12 11.35 14.42
C THR A 141 2.31 12.19 13.16
N GLU A 142 2.39 11.55 11.99
CA GLU A 142 2.54 12.24 10.71
C GLU A 142 1.28 13.04 10.34
N ALA A 143 0.09 12.45 10.49
CA ALA A 143 -1.18 13.10 10.15
C ALA A 143 -1.50 14.32 11.04
N LEU A 144 -0.96 14.37 12.26
CA LEU A 144 -1.11 15.48 13.19
C LEU A 144 0.03 16.50 13.11
N ASN A 145 1.05 16.25 12.29
CA ASN A 145 2.13 17.21 12.08
C ASN A 145 1.55 18.50 11.43
N PRO A 146 1.78 19.70 12.00
CA PRO A 146 1.27 20.96 11.44
C PRO A 146 1.68 21.22 9.99
N ASP A 147 2.82 20.68 9.55
CA ASP A 147 3.33 20.84 8.18
C ASP A 147 2.78 19.78 7.21
N HIS A 148 1.97 18.84 7.71
CA HIS A 148 1.40 17.77 6.89
C HIS A 148 0.38 18.32 5.90
N GLN A 149 0.62 18.11 4.60
CA GLN A 149 -0.31 18.47 3.56
C GLN A 149 -1.33 17.35 3.33
N ILE A 150 -2.60 17.69 3.48
CA ILE A 150 -3.70 16.76 3.27
C ILE A 150 -3.91 16.56 1.77
N ASP A 151 -3.69 15.34 1.32
CA ASP A 151 -3.89 14.94 -0.07
C ASP A 151 -5.08 13.98 -0.19
N ASN A 152 -6.05 14.33 -1.04
CA ASN A 152 -7.22 13.52 -1.36
C ASN A 152 -7.76 13.87 -2.76
N PRO A 153 -8.67 13.07 -3.35
CA PRO A 153 -9.13 13.30 -4.73
C PRO A 153 -9.84 14.66 -4.90
N VAL A 154 -10.44 15.16 -3.81
CA VAL A 154 -11.15 16.44 -3.77
C VAL A 154 -10.16 17.60 -3.69
N THR A 155 -9.07 17.51 -2.91
CA THR A 155 -8.04 18.55 -2.85
C THR A 155 -7.37 18.74 -4.20
N PHE A 156 -7.03 17.64 -4.89
CA PHE A 156 -6.45 17.69 -6.23
C PHE A 156 -7.38 18.36 -7.25
N SER A 157 -8.65 17.97 -7.25
CA SER A 157 -9.64 18.51 -8.18
C SER A 157 -9.95 19.98 -7.89
N ARG A 158 -10.10 20.34 -6.61
CA ARG A 158 -10.34 21.72 -6.17
C ARG A 158 -9.13 22.61 -6.43
N GLY A 159 -7.91 22.10 -6.25
CA GLY A 159 -6.68 22.81 -6.60
C GLY A 159 -6.64 23.19 -8.08
N LYS A 160 -7.04 22.28 -8.97
CA LYS A 160 -7.16 22.59 -10.41
C LYS A 160 -8.23 23.65 -10.71
N VAL A 161 -9.40 23.55 -10.10
CA VAL A 161 -10.51 24.50 -10.30
C VAL A 161 -10.12 25.89 -9.78
N MET A 162 -9.68 25.96 -8.52
CA MET A 162 -9.23 27.21 -7.90
C MET A 162 -8.09 27.83 -8.70
N PHE A 163 -7.09 27.04 -9.11
CA PHE A 163 -6.01 27.53 -9.97
C PHE A 163 -6.55 28.10 -11.29
N SER A 164 -7.48 27.41 -11.97
CA SER A 164 -8.06 27.94 -13.21
C SER A 164 -8.84 29.24 -13.03
N GLU A 165 -9.51 29.40 -11.89
CA GLU A 165 -10.34 30.57 -11.57
C GLU A 165 -9.49 31.76 -11.10
N THR A 166 -8.48 31.52 -10.26
CA THR A 166 -7.67 32.57 -9.61
C THR A 166 -6.32 32.83 -10.29
N ALA A 167 -5.90 32.02 -11.26
CA ALA A 167 -4.61 32.18 -11.92
C ALA A 167 -4.48 33.55 -12.60
N THR A 168 -3.31 34.14 -12.43
CA THR A 168 -2.88 35.32 -13.18
C THR A 168 -2.76 35.00 -14.68
N PRO A 169 -2.77 36.01 -15.57
CA PRO A 169 -2.58 35.78 -17.00
C PRO A 169 -1.30 35.00 -17.35
N ALA A 170 -0.20 35.23 -16.62
CA ALA A 170 1.05 34.50 -16.82
C ALA A 170 0.98 33.04 -16.37
N GLU A 171 0.28 32.76 -15.26
CA GLU A 171 0.06 31.39 -14.77
C GLU A 171 -0.87 30.60 -15.69
N LYS A 172 -1.88 31.24 -16.29
CA LYS A 172 -2.74 30.63 -17.33
C LYS A 172 -1.94 30.26 -18.57
N LEU A 173 -1.05 31.13 -19.02
CA LEU A 173 -0.15 30.84 -20.14
C LEU A 173 0.79 29.66 -19.84
N LEU A 174 1.33 29.58 -18.62
CA LEU A 174 2.11 28.42 -18.18
C LEU A 174 1.27 27.14 -18.14
N GLN A 175 0.01 27.21 -17.70
CA GLN A 175 -0.90 26.07 -17.70
C GLN A 175 -1.18 25.55 -19.11
N GLU A 176 -1.42 26.46 -20.06
CA GLU A 176 -1.62 26.15 -21.47
C GLU A 176 -0.38 25.48 -22.08
N GLU A 177 0.82 25.99 -21.77
CA GLU A 177 2.06 25.41 -22.26
C GLU A 177 2.30 24.00 -21.66
N ILE A 178 2.06 23.81 -20.36
CA ILE A 178 2.15 22.50 -19.70
C ILE A 178 1.13 21.52 -20.30
N SER A 179 -0.11 21.94 -20.54
CA SER A 179 -1.13 21.10 -21.19
C SER A 179 -0.70 20.69 -22.60
N THR A 180 -0.16 21.65 -23.36
CA THR A 180 0.36 21.41 -24.71
C THR A 180 1.51 20.40 -24.69
N LEU A 181 2.41 20.50 -23.70
CA LEU A 181 3.49 19.53 -23.49
C LEU A 181 2.94 18.13 -23.14
N GLN A 182 1.93 18.05 -22.27
CA GLN A 182 1.29 16.78 -21.92
C GLN A 182 0.64 16.10 -23.14
N ASP A 183 -0.04 16.86 -23.99
CA ASP A 183 -0.66 16.33 -25.21
C ASP A 183 0.38 15.89 -26.25
N ARG A 184 1.50 16.61 -26.35
CA ARG A 184 2.65 16.20 -27.18
C ARG A 184 3.27 14.91 -26.65
N LEU A 185 3.45 14.78 -25.34
CA LEU A 185 3.94 13.57 -24.70
C LEU A 185 3.02 12.38 -24.99
N ARG A 186 1.70 12.53 -24.80
CA ARG A 186 0.72 11.49 -25.15
C ARG A 186 0.79 11.09 -26.63
N THR A 187 0.94 12.07 -27.52
CA THR A 187 1.07 11.81 -28.96
C THR A 187 2.36 11.05 -29.28
N LEU A 188 3.47 11.39 -28.63
CA LEU A 188 4.73 10.68 -28.77
C LEU A 188 4.63 9.25 -28.24
N GLU A 189 4.06 9.06 -27.05
CA GLU A 189 3.81 7.74 -26.45
C GLU A 189 2.93 6.88 -27.37
N ALA A 190 1.85 7.43 -27.92
CA ALA A 190 0.98 6.74 -28.86
C ALA A 190 1.70 6.38 -30.18
N ARG A 191 2.57 7.26 -30.69
CA ARG A 191 3.39 6.97 -31.88
C ARG A 191 4.41 5.87 -31.62
N PHE A 192 5.04 5.87 -30.46
CA PHE A 192 5.92 4.77 -30.04
C PHE A 192 5.15 3.43 -29.98
N GLN A 193 3.93 3.42 -29.45
CA GLN A 193 3.08 2.22 -29.44
C GLN A 193 2.66 1.78 -30.86
N LEU A 194 2.39 2.71 -31.77
CA LEU A 194 2.05 2.39 -33.17
C LEU A 194 3.25 1.84 -33.94
N GLN A 195 4.46 2.36 -33.72
CA GLN A 195 5.69 1.83 -34.33
C GLN A 195 6.01 0.41 -33.86
N THR A 196 5.66 0.06 -32.62
CA THR A 196 5.77 -1.33 -32.15
C THR A 196 4.73 -2.29 -32.76
N ASN A 197 3.64 -1.76 -33.35
CA ASN A 197 2.53 -2.55 -33.89
C ASN A 197 2.51 -2.63 -35.43
N SER A 198 3.42 -1.98 -36.15
CA SER A 198 3.48 -1.97 -37.63
C SER A 198 4.30 -3.11 -38.26
N GLY A 199 4.46 -4.24 -37.57
CA GLY A 199 4.93 -5.50 -38.17
C GLY A 199 3.79 -6.30 -38.81
N PRO A 200 4.06 -7.21 -39.78
CA PRO A 200 3.01 -7.97 -40.47
C PRO A 200 2.14 -8.78 -39.49
N ALA A 201 0.85 -8.87 -39.81
CA ALA A 201 -0.28 -9.26 -38.96
C ALA A 201 -0.33 -10.74 -38.52
N SER A 202 0.81 -11.38 -38.28
CA SER A 202 0.91 -12.75 -37.77
C SER A 202 1.76 -12.86 -36.52
N PHE A 203 1.76 -11.88 -35.61
CA PHE A 203 2.39 -12.02 -34.29
C PHE A 203 1.75 -11.10 -33.23
N GLN A 204 0.44 -11.26 -32.96
CA GLN A 204 -0.12 -10.79 -31.69
C GLN A 204 0.13 -11.83 -30.59
N LYS A 205 1.39 -11.99 -30.19
CA LYS A 205 1.71 -12.40 -28.83
C LYS A 205 2.09 -11.11 -28.11
N LYS A 206 1.43 -10.80 -26.99
CA LYS A 206 1.91 -9.81 -26.03
C LYS A 206 3.42 -10.05 -25.87
N VAL A 207 4.25 -9.19 -26.43
CA VAL A 207 5.68 -9.20 -26.12
C VAL A 207 5.76 -8.59 -24.73
N ARG A 208 5.48 -9.44 -23.74
CA ARG A 208 6.20 -9.37 -22.48
C ARG A 208 7.64 -9.46 -22.94
N VAL A 209 8.35 -8.34 -22.99
CA VAL A 209 9.80 -8.37 -23.09
C VAL A 209 10.18 -9.16 -21.85
N ARG A 210 10.41 -10.46 -22.01
CA ARG A 210 10.97 -11.25 -20.92
C ARG A 210 12.27 -10.51 -20.61
N PRO A 211 12.49 -10.05 -19.37
CA PRO A 211 13.81 -9.55 -19.02
C PRO A 211 14.83 -10.58 -19.52
N PRO A 212 16.00 -10.17 -20.05
CA PRO A 212 17.03 -11.11 -20.44
C PRO A 212 17.16 -12.13 -19.32
N VAL A 213 17.17 -13.42 -19.63
CA VAL A 213 17.16 -14.45 -18.59
C VAL A 213 18.60 -14.93 -18.45
N LEU A 214 19.10 -14.93 -17.22
CA LEU A 214 20.38 -15.56 -16.89
C LEU A 214 20.13 -17.05 -16.74
N ALA A 215 20.88 -17.87 -17.47
CA ALA A 215 20.95 -19.30 -17.21
C ALA A 215 21.97 -19.52 -16.10
N MET A 216 21.51 -20.10 -15.00
CA MET A 216 22.35 -20.49 -13.88
C MET A 216 22.42 -22.02 -13.83
N GLU A 217 23.59 -22.57 -14.09
CA GLU A 217 23.87 -23.99 -13.86
C GLU A 217 24.36 -24.18 -12.43
N VAL A 218 23.67 -25.02 -11.67
CA VAL A 218 24.06 -25.41 -10.31
C VAL A 218 24.40 -26.90 -10.31
N SER A 219 25.65 -27.21 -9.96
CA SER A 219 26.16 -28.59 -9.89
C SER A 219 26.58 -28.93 -8.46
N ALA A 220 26.15 -30.10 -7.99
CA ALA A 220 26.48 -30.67 -6.69
C ALA A 220 27.09 -32.07 -6.80
N PRO A 221 27.91 -32.51 -5.81
CA PRO A 221 28.42 -33.88 -5.77
C PRO A 221 27.32 -34.94 -5.65
N THR A 222 26.17 -34.60 -5.04
CA THR A 222 25.00 -35.48 -4.92
C THR A 222 23.71 -34.67 -5.01
N GLU A 223 22.65 -35.29 -5.51
CA GLU A 223 21.30 -34.70 -5.62
C GLU A 223 20.75 -34.25 -4.27
N ALA A 224 21.00 -35.01 -3.20
CA ALA A 224 20.55 -34.66 -1.84
C ALA A 224 21.13 -33.32 -1.36
N MET A 225 22.40 -33.04 -1.66
CA MET A 225 23.05 -31.76 -1.32
C MET A 225 22.48 -30.60 -2.14
N LEU A 226 22.14 -30.85 -3.41
CA LEU A 226 21.52 -29.84 -4.27
C LEU A 226 20.12 -29.46 -3.75
N VAL A 227 19.31 -30.46 -3.39
CA VAL A 227 17.97 -30.25 -2.83
C VAL A 227 18.05 -29.50 -1.50
N GLU A 228 18.97 -29.85 -0.61
CA GLU A 228 19.18 -29.13 0.66
C GLU A 228 19.60 -27.67 0.43
N PHE A 229 20.45 -27.42 -0.57
CA PHE A 229 20.88 -26.06 -0.91
C PHE A 229 19.74 -25.21 -1.46
N LEU A 230 18.93 -25.76 -2.37
CA LEU A 230 17.88 -25.03 -3.09
C LEU A 230 16.58 -24.84 -2.30
N ARG A 231 16.19 -25.80 -1.44
CA ARG A 231 14.90 -25.82 -0.74
C ARG A 231 14.59 -24.54 0.03
N ASP A 232 15.57 -23.99 0.75
CA ASP A 232 15.35 -22.80 1.59
C ASP A 232 15.66 -21.48 0.84
N ARG A 233 16.34 -21.55 -0.32
CA ARG A 233 16.93 -20.39 -0.99
C ARG A 233 16.15 -19.93 -2.22
N LEU A 234 15.48 -20.84 -2.91
CA LEU A 234 14.62 -20.49 -4.05
C LEU A 234 13.32 -19.79 -3.62
N ASP A 235 12.88 -19.98 -2.37
CA ASP A 235 11.70 -19.31 -1.82
C ASP A 235 11.96 -17.86 -1.34
N PHE A 236 13.22 -17.45 -1.15
CA PHE A 236 13.53 -16.27 -0.34
C PHE A 236 14.16 -15.05 -1.04
N GLY A 237 14.35 -15.05 -2.36
CA GLY A 237 15.03 -13.89 -2.96
C GLY A 237 14.89 -13.68 -4.46
N PHE A 238 14.34 -14.63 -5.20
CA PHE A 238 14.31 -14.54 -6.66
C PHE A 238 12.88 -14.55 -7.18
N SER A 239 12.41 -13.38 -7.62
CA SER A 239 11.12 -13.30 -8.29
C SER A 239 11.23 -13.88 -9.70
N GLY A 240 10.41 -14.89 -10.03
CA GLY A 240 10.21 -15.36 -11.40
C GLY A 240 11.14 -16.45 -11.90
N ILE A 241 11.66 -17.31 -11.01
CA ILE A 241 12.48 -18.47 -11.39
C ILE A 241 11.64 -19.55 -12.07
N SER A 242 12.23 -20.24 -13.06
CA SER A 242 11.73 -21.51 -13.58
C SER A 242 12.86 -22.52 -13.68
N LEU A 243 12.63 -23.74 -13.18
CA LEU A 243 13.55 -24.87 -13.34
C LEU A 243 13.37 -25.41 -14.75
N ILE A 244 14.45 -25.46 -15.53
CA ILE A 244 14.38 -25.79 -16.97
C ILE A 244 14.65 -27.27 -17.19
N GLU A 245 15.67 -27.80 -16.50
CA GLU A 245 16.09 -29.19 -16.59
C GLU A 245 16.47 -29.74 -15.22
N ASP A 246 15.96 -30.93 -14.91
CA ASP A 246 16.26 -31.68 -13.69
C ASP A 246 17.08 -32.93 -14.06
N ASN A 247 18.39 -32.82 -13.95
CA ASN A 247 19.34 -33.90 -14.23
C ASN A 247 20.00 -34.43 -12.93
N GLY A 248 19.26 -34.40 -11.81
CA GLY A 248 19.71 -34.88 -10.51
C GLY A 248 20.75 -33.94 -9.88
N ALA A 249 22.04 -34.32 -9.92
CA ALA A 249 23.12 -33.52 -9.33
C ALA A 249 23.45 -32.23 -10.11
N ASN A 250 22.88 -32.04 -11.31
CA ASN A 250 22.96 -30.81 -12.10
C ASN A 250 21.56 -30.28 -12.37
N GLN A 251 21.34 -29.00 -12.09
CA GLN A 251 20.10 -28.31 -12.43
C GLN A 251 20.37 -27.00 -13.16
N VAL A 252 19.56 -26.74 -14.18
CA VAL A 252 19.58 -25.47 -14.94
C VAL A 252 18.40 -24.63 -14.50
N ILE A 253 18.69 -23.43 -14.02
CA ILE A 253 17.72 -22.51 -13.44
C ILE A 253 17.70 -21.23 -14.28
N GLU A 254 16.53 -20.85 -14.78
CA GLU A 254 16.32 -19.58 -15.47
C GLU A 254 15.95 -18.51 -14.44
N VAL A 255 16.75 -17.43 -14.38
CA VAL A 255 16.54 -16.30 -13.47
C VAL A 255 16.40 -14.99 -14.26
N PRO A 256 15.34 -14.20 -14.05
CA PRO A 256 15.21 -12.89 -14.68
C PRO A 256 16.41 -11.98 -14.37
N ASP A 257 17.03 -11.37 -15.38
CA ASP A 257 18.18 -10.48 -15.21
C ASP A 257 17.74 -9.11 -14.66
N THR A 258 17.67 -9.01 -13.34
CA THR A 258 17.34 -7.79 -12.60
C THR A 258 18.48 -7.45 -11.64
N ALA A 259 18.62 -6.18 -11.26
CA ALA A 259 19.64 -5.75 -10.30
C ALA A 259 19.55 -6.51 -8.95
N GLN A 260 18.32 -6.82 -8.51
CA GLN A 260 18.06 -7.64 -7.32
C GLN A 260 18.57 -9.08 -7.51
N ASN A 261 18.23 -9.72 -8.63
CA ASN A 261 18.62 -11.11 -8.89
C ASN A 261 20.13 -11.24 -9.13
N ARG A 262 20.79 -10.28 -9.80
CA ARG A 262 22.27 -10.27 -9.93
C ARG A 262 22.97 -10.23 -8.57
N GLY A 263 22.48 -9.39 -7.64
CA GLY A 263 23.01 -9.31 -6.28
C GLY A 263 22.84 -10.62 -5.52
N ALA A 264 21.66 -11.25 -5.65
CA ALA A 264 21.38 -12.52 -5.02
C ALA A 264 22.20 -13.69 -5.61
N ILE A 265 22.45 -13.71 -6.93
CA ILE A 265 23.34 -14.71 -7.57
C ILE A 265 24.77 -14.62 -7.01
N GLY A 266 25.34 -13.42 -6.87
CA GLY A 266 26.68 -13.25 -6.32
C GLY A 266 26.82 -13.78 -4.88
N VAL A 267 25.77 -13.63 -4.06
CA VAL A 267 25.71 -14.22 -2.72
C VAL A 267 25.65 -15.75 -2.80
N LEU A 268 24.85 -16.31 -3.71
CA LEU A 268 24.77 -17.76 -3.90
C LEU A 268 26.10 -18.36 -4.36
N GLU A 269 26.83 -17.73 -5.28
CA GLU A 269 28.15 -18.18 -5.73
C GLU A 269 29.17 -18.23 -4.57
N LEU A 270 29.15 -17.23 -3.69
CA LEU A 270 30.01 -17.18 -2.51
C LEU A 270 29.65 -18.26 -1.48
N GLU A 271 28.36 -18.56 -1.31
CA GLU A 271 27.90 -19.62 -0.41
C GLU A 271 28.14 -21.02 -0.95
N ALA A 272 27.93 -21.22 -2.25
CA ALA A 272 28.18 -22.45 -2.98
C ALA A 272 29.61 -22.94 -2.79
N LYS A 273 30.59 -22.02 -2.80
CA LYS A 273 32.02 -22.31 -2.61
C LYS A 273 32.41 -22.61 -1.16
N LYS A 274 31.53 -22.42 -0.17
CA LYS A 274 31.83 -22.81 1.22
C LYS A 274 31.91 -24.34 1.31
N ALA A 275 32.85 -24.83 2.12
CA ALA A 275 33.14 -26.27 2.29
C ALA A 275 31.93 -27.14 2.65
N LYS A 276 30.85 -26.53 3.16
CA LYS A 276 29.58 -27.20 3.49
C LYS A 276 28.80 -27.68 2.26
N TYR A 277 28.91 -26.99 1.12
CA TYR A 277 28.08 -27.27 -0.05
C TYR A 277 28.89 -27.72 -1.28
N ASN A 278 30.11 -27.21 -1.46
CA ASN A 278 31.04 -27.60 -2.53
C ASN A 278 30.38 -27.63 -3.93
N LEU A 279 29.66 -26.55 -4.26
CA LEU A 279 28.85 -26.42 -5.47
C LEU A 279 29.55 -25.51 -6.49
N THR A 280 29.30 -25.78 -7.76
CA THR A 280 29.66 -24.85 -8.85
C THR A 280 28.40 -24.16 -9.33
N VAL A 281 28.41 -22.83 -9.32
CA VAL A 281 27.38 -21.99 -9.90
C VAL A 281 28.02 -21.26 -11.07
N THR A 282 27.50 -21.47 -12.27
CA THR A 282 27.99 -20.79 -13.48
C THR A 282 26.85 -20.01 -14.10
N THR A 283 27.05 -18.71 -14.30
CA THR A 283 26.10 -17.85 -15.01
C THR A 283 26.54 -17.70 -16.45
N THR A 284 25.71 -18.15 -17.39
CA THR A 284 25.87 -17.84 -18.81
C THR A 284 24.98 -16.66 -19.17
N VAL A 285 25.63 -15.57 -19.59
CA VAL A 285 24.94 -14.45 -20.24
C VAL A 285 24.83 -14.83 -21.72
N PRO A 286 23.63 -14.84 -22.34
CA PRO A 286 23.53 -14.99 -23.79
C PRO A 286 24.14 -13.80 -24.54
#